data_AF-S4PEY4-F1
#
_entry.id   AF-S4PEY4-F1
#
_cell.length_a   1.000
_cell.length_b   1.000
_cell.length_c   1.000
_cell.angle_alpha   90.00
_cell.angle_beta   90.00
_cell.angle_gamma   90.00
#
_symmetry.space_group_name_H-M   'P 1'
#
loop_
_entity.id
_entity.type
_entity.pdbx_description
1 polymer ?
#
loop_
_entity_poly.entity_id
_entity_poly.type
_entity_poly.pdbx_seq_one_letter_code
_entity_poly.pdbx_strand_id
1 'polypeptide(L)' 'HALQLEALAESDLKRWSIGKKEVEIVDMVLKLREVLKSDPPVADNTRTLLARRLEDLNCVLPDDMKSILNAKS' A
#
# COMPACT_ATOMS: atom_id res chain seq x y z
N HIS A 1 -15.53 3.27 -6.56
CA HIS A 1 -14.09 3.23 -6.91
C HIS A 1 -13.50 1.82 -6.79
N ALA A 2 -14.25 0.74 -7.12
CA ALA A 2 -13.73 -0.63 -7.02
C ALA A 2 -12.65 -0.92 -8.08
N LEU A 3 -12.89 -0.51 -9.34
CA LEU A 3 -11.96 -0.71 -10.46
C LEU A 3 -10.56 -0.15 -10.23
N GLN A 4 -10.43 0.99 -9.55
CA GLN A 4 -9.11 1.58 -9.25
C GLN A 4 -8.34 0.75 -8.23
N LEU A 5 -9.05 0.16 -7.26
CA LEU A 5 -8.46 -0.71 -6.26
C LEU A 5 -8.07 -2.06 -6.85
N GLU A 6 -8.89 -2.60 -7.75
CA GLU A 6 -8.58 -3.81 -8.51
C GLU A 6 -7.33 -3.61 -9.38
N ALA A 7 -7.28 -2.52 -10.16
CA ALA A 7 -6.09 -2.18 -10.95
C ALA A 7 -4.84 -1.96 -10.07
N LEU A 8 -4.99 -1.36 -8.89
CA LEU A 8 -3.89 -1.17 -7.94
C LEU A 8 -3.41 -2.49 -7.32
N ALA A 9 -4.34 -3.41 -7.04
CA ALA A 9 -4.06 -4.73 -6.51
C ALA A 9 -3.28 -5.61 -7.51
N GLU A 10 -3.67 -5.53 -8.78
CA GLU A 10 -2.97 -6.17 -9.89
C GLU A 10 -1.62 -5.51 -10.19
N SER A 11 -1.50 -4.20 -9.93
CA SER A 11 -0.26 -3.46 -10.14
C SER A 11 0.86 -3.90 -9.20
N ASP A 12 2.07 -3.99 -9.76
CA ASP A 12 3.25 -4.41 -9.01
C ASP A 12 3.89 -3.24 -8.27
N LEU A 13 3.39 -2.95 -7.07
CA LEU A 13 3.86 -1.81 -6.28
C LEU A 13 5.32 -1.92 -5.84
N LYS A 14 5.86 -3.16 -5.81
CA LYS A 14 7.28 -3.42 -5.58
C LYS A 14 8.15 -2.94 -6.74
N ARG A 15 7.70 -3.12 -7.99
CA ARG A 15 8.40 -2.56 -9.15
C ARG A 15 8.18 -1.06 -9.26
N TRP A 16 6.99 -0.57 -8.92
CA TRP A 16 6.67 0.86 -8.92
C TRP A 16 7.54 1.64 -7.93
N SER A 17 7.85 1.09 -6.76
CA SER A 17 8.68 1.76 -5.75
C SER A 17 10.14 1.91 -6.16
N ILE A 18 10.63 1.18 -7.18
CA ILE A 18 12.00 1.30 -7.68
C ILE A 18 12.18 2.67 -8.35
N GLY A 19 13.04 3.51 -7.78
CA GLY A 19 13.29 4.87 -8.28
C GLY A 19 12.25 5.90 -7.85
N LYS A 20 11.28 5.51 -7.00
CA LYS A 20 10.35 6.44 -6.35
C LYS A 20 10.96 7.03 -5.10
N LYS A 21 10.53 8.26 -4.78
CA LYS A 21 10.90 8.89 -3.51
C LYS A 21 10.20 8.20 -2.36
N GLU A 22 10.88 8.11 -1.23
CA GLU A 22 10.35 7.50 0.00
C GLU A 22 9.00 8.11 0.40
N VAL A 23 8.83 9.42 0.26
CA VAL A 23 7.56 10.11 0.52
C VAL A 23 6.40 9.62 -0.36
N GLU A 24 6.65 9.27 -1.63
CA GLU A 24 5.60 8.71 -2.50
C GLU A 24 5.25 7.28 -2.08
N ILE A 25 6.25 6.50 -1.66
CA ILE A 25 6.06 5.13 -1.16
C ILE A 25 5.24 5.17 0.12
N VAL A 26 5.57 6.07 1.05
CA VAL A 26 4.85 6.28 2.30
C VAL A 26 3.42 6.75 2.05
N ASP A 27 3.20 7.69 1.14
CA ASP A 27 1.85 8.14 0.76
C ASP A 27 0.99 6.98 0.24
N MET A 28 1.57 6.14 -0.63
CA MET A 28 0.90 4.95 -1.14
C MET A 28 0.57 3.94 -0.03
N VAL A 29 1.49 3.71 0.91
CA VAL A 29 1.29 2.84 2.08
C VAL A 29 0.15 3.37 2.95
N LEU A 30 0.13 4.68 3.24
CA LEU A 30 -0.93 5.32 4.01
C LEU A 30 -2.28 5.17 3.32
N LYS A 31 -2.32 5.44 2.01
CA LYS A 31 -3.53 5.31 1.19
C LYS A 31 -4.05 3.88 1.19
N LEU A 32 -3.18 2.88 1.03
CA LEU A 32 -3.56 1.47 1.09
C LEU A 32 -4.08 1.07 2.48
N ARG A 33 -3.45 1.55 3.56
CA ARG A 33 -3.93 1.32 4.93
C ARG A 33 -5.32 1.91 5.14
N GLU A 34 -5.56 3.14 4.70
CA GLU A 34 -6.86 3.79 4.78
C GLU A 34 -7.92 3.03 3.96
N VAL A 35 -7.57 2.64 2.73
CA VAL A 35 -8.44 1.83 1.87
C VAL A 35 -8.80 0.52 2.58
N LEU A 36 -7.83 -0.24 3.07
CA LEU A 36 -8.09 -1.51 3.76
C LEU A 36 -8.90 -1.33 5.05
N LYS A 37 -8.71 -0.20 5.76
CA LYS A 37 -9.46 0.16 6.97
C LYS A 37 -10.89 0.59 6.67
N SER A 38 -11.13 1.22 5.52
CA SER A 38 -12.45 1.68 5.09
C SER A 38 -13.34 0.54 4.59
N ASP A 39 -12.84 -0.71 4.55
CA ASP A 39 -13.54 -1.92 4.10
C ASP A 39 -14.36 -1.70 2.81
N PRO A 40 -13.70 -1.33 1.69
CA PRO A 40 -14.38 -1.06 0.45
C PRO A 40 -15.05 -2.33 -0.08
N PRO A 41 -16.18 -2.20 -0.80
CA PRO A 41 -16.89 -3.33 -1.41
C PRO A 41 -16.13 -3.85 -2.64
N VAL A 42 -14.94 -4.39 -2.42
CA VAL A 42 -14.09 -5.08 -3.40
C VAL A 42 -14.08 -6.57 -3.10
N ALA A 43 -13.75 -7.39 -4.10
CA ALA A 43 -13.62 -8.83 -3.88
C ALA A 43 -12.54 -9.14 -2.83
N ASP A 44 -12.74 -10.22 -2.06
CA ASP A 44 -11.76 -10.71 -1.09
C ASP A 44 -10.38 -10.91 -1.73
N ASN A 45 -10.34 -11.43 -2.96
CA ASN A 45 -9.10 -11.59 -3.73
C ASN A 45 -8.34 -10.25 -3.89
N THR A 46 -9.06 -9.19 -4.24
CA THR A 46 -8.51 -7.83 -4.38
C THR A 46 -8.01 -7.31 -3.05
N ARG A 47 -8.75 -7.53 -1.97
CA ARG A 47 -8.35 -7.14 -0.61
C ARG A 47 -7.05 -7.85 -0.19
N THR A 48 -6.96 -9.17 -0.41
CA THR A 48 -5.75 -9.95 -0.12
C THR A 48 -4.57 -9.46 -0.95
N LEU A 49 -4.78 -9.17 -2.23
CA LEU A 49 -3.74 -8.61 -3.09
C LEU A 49 -3.27 -7.23 -2.60
N LEU A 50 -4.18 -6.30 -2.27
CA LEU A 50 -3.85 -4.99 -1.71
C LEU A 50 -3.06 -5.10 -0.40
N ALA A 51 -3.46 -6.00 0.50
CA ALA A 51 -2.72 -6.27 1.73
C ALA A 51 -1.29 -6.75 1.43
N ARG A 52 -1.13 -7.64 0.45
CA ARG A 52 0.19 -8.11 0.00
C ARG A 52 1.01 -6.98 -0.63
N ARG A 53 0.39 -6.10 -1.43
CA ARG A 53 1.07 -4.93 -2.00
C ARG A 53 1.51 -3.95 -0.93
N LEU A 54 0.70 -3.74 0.09
CA LEU A 54 1.03 -2.95 1.27
C LEU A 54 2.24 -3.54 2.01
N GLU A 55 2.28 -4.86 2.20
CA GLU A 55 3.44 -5.54 2.79
C GLU A 55 4.72 -5.41 1.95
N ASP A 56 4.62 -5.53 0.62
CA ASP A 56 5.77 -5.32 -0.27
C ASP A 56 6.32 -3.90 -0.15
N LEU A 57 5.44 -2.89 -0.14
CA LEU A 57 5.85 -1.50 0.05
C LEU A 57 6.44 -1.26 1.44
N ASN A 58 5.84 -1.82 2.49
CA ASN A 58 6.41 -1.79 3.82
C ASN A 58 7.80 -2.44 3.83
N CYS A 59 8.02 -3.56 3.14
CA CYS A 59 9.34 -4.20 3.08
C CYS A 59 10.38 -3.30 2.40
N VAL A 60 9.99 -2.57 1.35
CA VAL A 60 10.86 -1.63 0.62
C VAL A 60 11.20 -0.38 1.45
N LEU A 61 10.31 0.05 2.34
CA LEU A 61 10.56 1.22 3.18
C LEU A 61 11.69 0.96 4.19
N PRO A 62 12.60 1.92 4.39
CA PRO A 62 13.62 1.84 5.43
C PRO A 62 12.98 1.90 6.83
N ASP A 63 13.74 1.43 7.82
CA ASP A 63 13.25 1.28 9.19
C ASP A 63 12.84 2.63 9.84
N ASP A 64 13.59 3.70 9.54
CA ASP A 64 13.25 5.08 9.95
C ASP A 64 11.85 5.50 9.48
N MET A 65 11.50 5.24 8.21
CA MET A 65 10.17 5.56 7.66
C MET A 65 9.07 4.72 8.31
N LYS A 66 9.33 3.42 8.54
CA LYS A 66 8.39 2.53 9.23
C LYS A 66 8.13 2.98 10.66
N SER A 67 9.18 3.38 11.37
CA SER A 67 9.09 3.87 12.74
C SER A 67 8.20 5.12 12.80
N ILE A 68 8.36 6.06 11.86
CA ILE A 68 7.51 7.25 11.75
C ILE A 68 6.05 6.87 11.43
N LEU A 69 5.83 5.90 10.53
CA LEU A 69 4.50 5.40 10.18
C LEU A 69 3.78 4.69 11.32
N ASN A 70 4.52 3.99 12.19
CA ASN A 70 3.98 3.34 13.38
C ASN A 70 3.79 4.32 14.53
N ALA A 71 4.69 5.28 14.72
CA ALA A 71 4.61 6.29 15.77
C ALA A 71 3.41 7.25 15.63
N LYS A 72 2.82 7.33 14.43
CA LYS A 72 1.62 8.14 14.13
C LYS A 72 0.29 7.38 14.31
N SER A 73 0.31 6.13 14.78
CA SER A 73 -0.89 5.28 14.96
C SER A 73 -1.54 5.48 16.33
#